data_AF-A0A495SNF0-F1
#
_entry.id   AF-A0A495SNF0-F1
#
_cell.length_a   1.000
_cell.length_b   1.000
_cell.length_c   1.000
_cell.angle_alpha   90.00
_cell.angle_beta   90.00
_cell.angle_gamma   90.00
#
_symmetry.space_group_name_H-M   'P 1'
#
loop_
_entity.id
_entity.type
_entity.pdbx_description
1 polymer ?
#
loop_
_entity_poly.entity_id
_entity_poly.type
_entity_poly.pdbx_seq_one_letter_code
_entity_poly.pdbx_strand_id
1 'polypeptide(L)'
;MRKNYLRLFLLIAFLFTVYSCVHDEVYSAENAATVEYHSKSLWKEDEKYIKNIIKIYSEHESEIKRVNGVPQWDYAMSMGKYDETFMVVPIVENNKVVSTLSCARFDKKVYFKYENSEKNNEFFNSIIFGKYTQVKPAQKPENDNTSTQKGSICVTQSVSLWYPNSETDPNSGGHWETNYYTNCYSYLDYSDPSWESGGSGGFDYGGGGGSTTDPNNPQNLTPCEKTKSNLNKPNVQQGISDVKDQAKKTLSDINAGEIGFKEKKDGTIVPADVNASHKVVFNNVTDGYGAYHNHTATGTHMFSPPDIADTLFGFAAAQSAQDGVGNAYFGMIAAEWCNCPPDNVQYIHYVINYAGTGTELGSYVYTPTQMNKFVTDYQKLVSNLTNKSKNGSTYIKTSGDLNEKGLEKLFLETLKIMNLSGKVNLQRVEPNGTVYNVAEDINGMPVGTPCP
;
A
#
# COMPACT_ATOMS: atom_id res chain seq x y z
N MET A 1 -66.76 -23.07 -5.76
CA MET A 1 -65.78 -24.03 -6.28
C MET A 1 -64.59 -23.41 -7.04
N ARG A 2 -64.73 -22.34 -7.83
CA ARG A 2 -63.60 -21.75 -8.62
C ARG A 2 -62.43 -21.10 -7.83
N LYS A 3 -62.63 -20.64 -6.58
CA LYS A 3 -61.56 -19.97 -5.79
C LYS A 3 -60.56 -20.92 -5.12
N ASN A 4 -60.91 -22.19 -4.92
CA ASN A 4 -60.02 -23.13 -4.22
C ASN A 4 -58.99 -23.78 -5.16
N TYR A 5 -59.32 -23.93 -6.45
CA TYR A 5 -58.37 -24.44 -7.45
C TYR A 5 -57.24 -23.47 -7.76
N LEU A 6 -57.50 -22.15 -7.71
CA LEU A 6 -56.49 -21.13 -7.97
C LEU A 6 -55.41 -21.08 -6.86
N ARG A 7 -55.80 -21.30 -5.59
CA ARG A 7 -54.86 -21.40 -4.47
C ARG A 7 -54.02 -22.68 -4.52
N LEU A 8 -54.60 -23.79 -5.00
CA LEU A 8 -53.89 -25.04 -5.17
C LEU A 8 -52.85 -24.96 -6.30
N PHE A 9 -53.18 -24.31 -7.41
CA PHE A 9 -52.23 -24.07 -8.51
C PHE A 9 -51.08 -23.15 -8.12
N LEU A 10 -51.33 -22.11 -7.31
CA LEU A 10 -50.28 -21.22 -6.81
C LEU A 10 -49.32 -21.92 -5.83
N LEU A 11 -49.81 -22.84 -4.99
CA LEU A 11 -48.98 -23.63 -4.09
C LEU A 11 -48.14 -24.68 -4.83
N ILE A 12 -48.68 -25.30 -5.88
CA ILE A 12 -47.94 -26.27 -6.72
C ILE A 12 -46.86 -25.55 -7.54
N ALA A 13 -47.16 -24.38 -8.11
CA ALA A 13 -46.15 -23.58 -8.81
C ALA A 13 -45.01 -23.13 -7.89
N PHE A 14 -45.31 -22.80 -6.62
CA PHE A 14 -44.29 -22.44 -5.63
C PHE A 14 -43.41 -23.65 -5.25
N LEU A 15 -44.00 -24.86 -5.16
CA LEU A 15 -43.28 -26.10 -4.89
C LEU A 15 -42.33 -26.52 -6.02
N PHE A 16 -42.66 -26.24 -7.28
CA PHE A 16 -41.74 -26.50 -8.40
C PHE A 16 -40.60 -25.47 -8.51
N THR A 17 -40.79 -24.23 -8.04
CA THR A 17 -39.71 -23.21 -8.01
C THR A 17 -38.70 -23.42 -6.89
N VAL A 18 -39.03 -24.14 -5.81
CA VAL A 18 -38.04 -24.53 -4.77
C VAL A 18 -37.40 -25.90 -5.01
N TYR A 19 -37.88 -26.69 -5.97
CA TYR A 19 -37.29 -27.99 -6.33
C TYR A 19 -36.31 -27.95 -7.51
N SER A 20 -36.10 -26.79 -8.15
CA SER A 20 -35.22 -26.65 -9.33
C SER A 20 -33.78 -26.24 -9.02
N CYS A 21 -33.37 -26.22 -7.75
CA CYS A 21 -31.96 -26.09 -7.35
C CYS A 21 -31.43 -27.45 -6.85
N VAL A 22 -31.49 -28.47 -7.70
CA VAL A 22 -30.61 -29.65 -7.58
C VAL A 22 -29.75 -29.63 -8.83
N HIS A 23 -28.46 -29.34 -8.63
CA HIS A 23 -27.46 -29.25 -9.70
C HIS A 23 -27.23 -30.64 -10.32
N ASP A 24 -27.62 -30.79 -11.58
CA ASP A 24 -27.00 -31.71 -12.53
C ASP A 24 -26.54 -30.86 -13.71
N GLU A 25 -25.25 -30.51 -13.76
CA GLU A 25 -24.61 -30.09 -15.00
C GLU A 25 -23.46 -31.04 -15.31
N VAL A 26 -23.76 -31.91 -16.27
CA VAL A 26 -22.82 -32.81 -16.94
C VAL A 26 -21.84 -31.95 -17.73
N TYR A 27 -20.55 -32.00 -17.37
CA TYR A 27 -19.48 -31.31 -18.08
C TYR A 27 -19.30 -31.89 -19.49
N SER A 28 -19.63 -31.10 -20.51
CA SER A 28 -19.06 -31.21 -21.85
C SER A 28 -17.92 -30.19 -21.98
N ALA A 29 -16.77 -30.65 -22.46
CA ALA A 29 -15.58 -29.83 -22.65
C ALA A 29 -15.75 -28.93 -23.90
N GLU A 30 -15.99 -27.64 -23.71
CA GLU A 30 -15.88 -26.62 -24.78
C GLU A 30 -15.25 -25.30 -24.27
N ASN A 31 -14.43 -24.72 -25.15
CA ASN A 31 -13.60 -23.51 -25.07
C ASN A 31 -13.84 -22.50 -23.92
N ALA A 32 -12.79 -22.26 -23.13
CA ALA A 32 -12.76 -21.37 -21.96
C ALA A 32 -12.87 -19.85 -22.23
N ALA A 33 -13.18 -19.42 -23.47
CA ALA A 33 -13.17 -18.00 -23.86
C ALA A 33 -14.54 -17.31 -23.79
N THR A 34 -15.62 -18.01 -23.43
CA THR A 34 -17.00 -17.46 -23.48
C THR A 34 -17.86 -17.74 -22.25
N VAL A 35 -17.30 -18.33 -21.18
CA VAL A 35 -18.06 -18.52 -19.93
C VAL A 35 -18.00 -17.20 -19.15
N GLU A 36 -19.15 -16.53 -19.03
CA GLU A 36 -19.29 -15.37 -18.17
C GLU A 36 -19.00 -15.79 -16.72
N TYR A 37 -18.01 -15.14 -16.09
CA TYR A 37 -17.65 -15.44 -14.71
C TYR A 37 -18.82 -15.15 -13.76
N HIS A 38 -19.13 -16.13 -12.90
CA HIS A 38 -20.12 -15.99 -11.84
C HIS A 38 -19.53 -16.45 -10.52
N SER A 39 -19.38 -15.53 -9.56
CA SER A 39 -18.82 -15.85 -8.25
C SER A 39 -19.68 -16.89 -7.51
N LYS A 40 -19.06 -18.03 -7.20
CA LYS A 40 -19.54 -19.07 -6.28
C LYS A 40 -18.84 -18.99 -4.92
N SER A 41 -18.10 -17.91 -4.67
CA SER A 41 -17.49 -17.67 -3.37
C SER A 41 -18.57 -17.43 -2.31
N LEU A 42 -18.28 -17.88 -1.08
CA LEU A 42 -19.10 -17.61 0.10
C LEU A 42 -18.87 -16.18 0.65
N TRP A 43 -17.88 -15.47 0.11
CA TRP A 43 -17.48 -14.14 0.54
C TRP A 43 -17.70 -13.12 -0.58
N LYS A 44 -17.70 -11.85 -0.20
CA LYS A 44 -17.56 -10.79 -1.19
C LYS A 44 -16.12 -10.84 -1.71
N GLU A 45 -15.97 -10.79 -3.03
CA GLU A 45 -14.67 -10.88 -3.67
C GLU A 45 -14.32 -9.59 -4.44
N ASP A 46 -13.03 -9.43 -4.75
CA ASP A 46 -12.57 -8.44 -5.71
C ASP A 46 -12.89 -8.88 -7.15
N GLU A 47 -14.16 -8.72 -7.50
CA GLU A 47 -14.74 -9.00 -8.82
C GLU A 47 -13.97 -8.34 -9.97
N LYS A 48 -13.46 -7.12 -9.74
CA LYS A 48 -12.68 -6.39 -10.74
C LYS A 48 -11.33 -7.05 -10.95
N TYR A 49 -10.64 -7.40 -9.87
CA TYR A 49 -9.36 -8.09 -9.96
C TYR A 49 -9.51 -9.43 -10.66
N ILE A 50 -10.47 -10.25 -10.24
CA ILE A 50 -10.70 -11.58 -10.80
C ILE A 50 -10.95 -11.50 -12.30
N LYS A 51 -11.81 -10.59 -12.77
CA LYS A 51 -12.07 -10.41 -14.21
C LYS A 51 -10.83 -9.99 -14.99
N ASN A 52 -10.02 -9.09 -14.44
CA ASN A 52 -8.76 -8.67 -15.07
C ASN A 52 -7.75 -9.82 -15.12
N ILE A 53 -7.65 -10.64 -14.06
CA ILE A 53 -6.77 -11.82 -14.02
C ILE A 53 -7.24 -12.90 -15.00
N ILE A 54 -8.54 -13.17 -15.10
CA ILE A 54 -9.11 -14.09 -16.10
C ILE A 54 -8.70 -13.67 -17.50
N LYS A 55 -8.81 -12.37 -17.80
CA LYS A 55 -8.40 -11.80 -19.08
C LYS A 55 -6.91 -12.04 -19.35
N ILE A 56 -6.03 -11.64 -18.43
CA ILE A 56 -4.58 -11.83 -18.57
C ILE A 56 -4.23 -13.32 -18.73
N TYR A 57 -4.84 -14.18 -17.92
CA TYR A 57 -4.62 -15.62 -18.03
C TYR A 57 -5.05 -16.15 -19.40
N SER A 58 -6.18 -15.72 -19.93
CA SER A 58 -6.67 -16.15 -21.26
C SER A 58 -5.75 -15.67 -22.39
N GLU A 59 -5.20 -14.46 -22.29
CA GLU A 59 -4.28 -13.88 -23.28
C GLU A 59 -2.90 -14.57 -23.26
N HIS A 60 -2.51 -15.11 -22.10
CA HIS A 60 -1.17 -15.69 -21.86
C HIS A 60 -1.21 -17.15 -21.37
N GLU A 61 -2.28 -17.92 -21.65
CA GLU A 61 -2.47 -19.25 -21.06
C GLU A 61 -1.30 -20.20 -21.36
N SER A 62 -0.78 -20.17 -22.59
CA SER A 62 0.36 -21.01 -23.00
C SER A 62 1.64 -20.69 -22.21
N GLU A 63 1.79 -19.43 -21.80
CA GLU A 63 2.92 -18.95 -21.00
C GLU A 63 2.72 -19.20 -19.51
N ILE A 64 1.48 -19.29 -19.02
CA ILE A 64 1.18 -19.42 -17.60
C ILE A 64 0.95 -20.88 -17.20
N LYS A 65 0.28 -21.70 -18.03
CA LYS A 65 -0.17 -23.05 -17.68
C LYS A 65 1.00 -24.02 -17.54
N ARG A 66 1.08 -24.71 -16.40
CA ARG A 66 2.18 -25.65 -16.06
C ARG A 66 1.74 -27.01 -15.56
N VAL A 67 0.51 -27.14 -15.09
CA VAL A 67 -0.07 -28.40 -14.65
C VAL A 67 -1.26 -28.74 -15.52
N ASN A 68 -1.61 -30.03 -15.56
CA ASN A 68 -2.86 -30.44 -16.17
C ASN A 68 -4.05 -29.98 -15.31
N GLY A 69 -5.18 -29.75 -15.98
CA GLY A 69 -6.39 -29.24 -15.35
C GLY A 69 -6.78 -27.83 -15.85
N VAL A 70 -7.90 -27.35 -15.31
CA VAL A 70 -8.54 -26.09 -15.70
C VAL A 70 -8.79 -25.25 -14.45
N PRO A 71 -8.42 -23.96 -14.44
CA PRO A 71 -8.80 -23.06 -13.36
C PRO A 71 -10.32 -22.94 -13.24
N GLN A 72 -10.87 -23.18 -12.05
CA GLN A 72 -12.30 -22.98 -11.76
C GLN A 72 -12.52 -21.56 -11.24
N TRP A 73 -12.58 -20.61 -12.18
CA TRP A 73 -12.66 -19.19 -11.86
C TRP A 73 -13.84 -18.81 -10.97
N ASP A 74 -15.00 -19.45 -11.09
CA ASP A 74 -16.15 -19.22 -10.21
C ASP A 74 -15.82 -19.36 -8.71
N TYR A 75 -14.83 -20.18 -8.37
CA TYR A 75 -14.36 -20.40 -7.00
C TYR A 75 -13.10 -19.58 -6.67
N ALA A 76 -12.79 -18.57 -7.47
CA ALA A 76 -11.72 -17.63 -7.19
C ALA A 76 -12.01 -16.86 -5.89
N MET A 77 -10.97 -16.69 -5.09
CA MET A 77 -11.04 -16.02 -3.80
C MET A 77 -9.94 -14.96 -3.70
N SER A 78 -10.35 -13.73 -3.46
CA SER A 78 -9.48 -12.59 -3.12
C SER A 78 -9.04 -12.59 -1.65
N MET A 79 -9.52 -13.56 -0.86
CA MET A 79 -9.14 -13.75 0.55
C MET A 79 -9.36 -12.49 1.41
N GLY A 80 -10.42 -11.73 1.10
CA GLY A 80 -10.76 -10.49 1.78
C GLY A 80 -9.88 -9.29 1.39
N LYS A 81 -9.15 -9.37 0.28
CA LYS A 81 -8.43 -8.27 -0.37
C LYS A 81 -9.31 -7.66 -1.46
N TYR A 82 -9.43 -6.34 -1.51
CA TYR A 82 -10.28 -5.63 -2.48
C TYR A 82 -9.53 -4.49 -3.19
N ASP A 83 -8.21 -4.64 -3.29
CA ASP A 83 -7.24 -3.67 -3.77
C ASP A 83 -6.51 -4.15 -5.04
N GLU A 84 -7.07 -5.17 -5.70
CA GLU A 84 -6.51 -5.79 -6.89
C GLU A 84 -5.09 -6.34 -6.65
N THR A 85 -4.78 -6.84 -5.45
CA THR A 85 -3.41 -7.28 -5.09
C THR A 85 -3.22 -8.79 -5.12
N PHE A 86 -4.22 -9.57 -4.73
CA PHE A 86 -4.06 -11.00 -4.52
C PHE A 86 -5.36 -11.75 -4.73
N MET A 87 -5.25 -12.91 -5.37
CA MET A 87 -6.32 -13.90 -5.43
C MET A 87 -5.74 -15.31 -5.58
N VAL A 88 -6.58 -16.30 -5.32
CA VAL A 88 -6.30 -17.70 -5.57
C VAL A 88 -7.46 -18.33 -6.32
N VAL A 89 -7.15 -19.26 -7.23
CA VAL A 89 -8.15 -20.05 -7.95
C VAL A 89 -7.76 -21.54 -7.91
N PRO A 90 -8.70 -22.46 -7.66
CA PRO A 90 -8.41 -23.90 -7.70
C PRO A 90 -8.28 -24.41 -9.13
N ILE A 91 -7.35 -25.34 -9.33
CA ILE A 91 -7.12 -26.05 -10.59
C ILE A 91 -7.70 -27.45 -10.47
N VAL A 92 -8.63 -27.78 -11.37
CA VAL A 92 -9.35 -29.06 -11.35
C VAL A 92 -8.95 -29.93 -12.53
N GLU A 93 -8.65 -31.20 -12.24
CA GLU A 93 -8.44 -32.26 -13.20
C GLU A 93 -9.18 -33.52 -12.71
N ASN A 94 -9.92 -34.21 -13.61
CA ASN A 94 -10.64 -35.45 -13.28
C ASN A 94 -11.52 -35.35 -12.02
N ASN A 95 -12.31 -34.27 -11.89
CA ASN A 95 -13.18 -33.99 -10.73
C ASN A 95 -12.45 -33.95 -9.37
N LYS A 96 -11.18 -33.55 -9.39
CA LYS A 96 -10.37 -33.35 -8.19
C LYS A 96 -9.60 -32.05 -8.30
N VAL A 97 -9.48 -31.33 -7.19
CA VAL A 97 -8.54 -30.20 -7.10
C VAL A 97 -7.12 -30.75 -7.01
N VAL A 98 -6.29 -30.45 -8.01
CA VAL A 98 -4.91 -30.95 -8.13
C VAL A 98 -3.87 -29.91 -7.75
N SER A 99 -4.24 -28.63 -7.79
CA SER A 99 -3.38 -27.51 -7.43
C SER A 99 -4.24 -26.26 -7.18
N THR A 100 -3.62 -25.22 -6.64
CA THR A 100 -4.16 -23.85 -6.64
C THR A 100 -3.23 -22.95 -7.44
N LEU A 101 -3.80 -21.99 -8.16
CA LEU A 101 -3.09 -20.95 -8.86
C LEU A 101 -3.26 -19.64 -8.07
N SER A 102 -2.16 -19.18 -7.50
CA SER A 102 -2.05 -17.90 -6.82
C SER A 102 -1.70 -16.81 -7.83
N CYS A 103 -2.41 -15.69 -7.79
CA CYS A 103 -2.19 -14.53 -8.65
C CYS A 103 -1.93 -13.31 -7.76
N ALA A 104 -0.78 -12.67 -7.95
CA ALA A 104 -0.39 -11.49 -7.18
C ALA A 104 -0.03 -10.33 -8.13
N ARG A 105 -0.53 -9.13 -7.83
CA ARG A 105 -0.18 -7.90 -8.55
C ARG A 105 0.83 -7.09 -7.74
N PHE A 106 1.94 -6.74 -8.39
CA PHE A 106 2.87 -5.73 -7.91
C PHE A 106 2.99 -4.65 -8.97
N ASP A 107 2.62 -3.43 -8.60
CA ASP A 107 2.59 -2.29 -9.51
C ASP A 107 1.77 -2.61 -10.80
N LYS A 108 2.42 -2.60 -11.97
CA LYS A 108 1.82 -2.88 -13.27
C LYS A 108 2.02 -4.31 -13.74
N LYS A 109 2.49 -5.20 -12.86
CA LYS A 109 2.80 -6.59 -13.21
C LYS A 109 1.98 -7.57 -12.39
N VAL A 110 1.53 -8.63 -13.04
CA VAL A 110 0.89 -9.79 -12.40
C VAL A 110 1.79 -11.00 -12.52
N TYR A 111 1.84 -11.76 -11.42
CA TYR A 111 2.62 -12.98 -11.29
C TYR A 111 1.68 -14.13 -10.92
N PHE A 112 1.99 -15.29 -11.47
CA PHE A 112 1.20 -16.51 -11.32
C PHE A 112 2.08 -17.60 -10.70
N LYS A 113 1.55 -18.31 -9.70
CA LYS A 113 2.22 -19.47 -9.10
C LYS A 113 1.26 -20.60 -8.84
N TYR A 114 1.66 -21.78 -9.30
CA TYR A 114 1.00 -23.02 -8.93
C TYR A 114 1.51 -23.49 -7.57
N GLU A 115 0.59 -23.94 -6.74
CA GLU A 115 0.89 -24.55 -5.46
C GLU A 115 0.14 -25.86 -5.31
N ASN A 116 0.85 -26.89 -4.87
CA ASN A 116 0.30 -28.20 -4.60
C ASN A 116 0.40 -28.49 -3.09
N SER A 117 -0.39 -27.75 -2.33
CA SER A 117 -0.54 -27.97 -0.89
C SER A 117 -1.74 -28.88 -0.66
N GLU A 118 -1.52 -30.04 -0.04
CA GLU A 118 -2.57 -31.03 0.25
C GLU A 118 -3.74 -30.39 0.99
N LYS A 119 -3.47 -29.60 2.03
CA LYS A 119 -4.50 -28.89 2.81
C LYS A 119 -5.28 -27.87 1.98
N ASN A 120 -4.59 -27.09 1.13
CA ASN A 120 -5.24 -26.07 0.31
C ASN A 120 -6.07 -26.72 -0.81
N ASN A 121 -5.59 -27.83 -1.38
CA ASN A 121 -6.33 -28.63 -2.34
C ASN A 121 -7.57 -29.25 -1.68
N GLU A 122 -7.44 -29.83 -0.49
CA GLU A 122 -8.57 -30.38 0.29
C GLU A 122 -9.62 -29.34 0.63
N PHE A 123 -9.21 -28.11 0.98
CA PHE A 123 -10.11 -27.00 1.23
C PHE A 123 -11.02 -26.75 0.02
N PHE A 124 -10.44 -26.54 -1.17
CA PHE A 124 -11.23 -26.32 -2.38
C PHE A 124 -11.99 -27.58 -2.82
N ASN A 125 -11.40 -28.77 -2.66
CA ASN A 125 -12.06 -30.03 -3.01
C ASN A 125 -13.32 -30.24 -2.17
N SER A 126 -13.30 -29.85 -0.90
CA SER A 126 -14.44 -29.92 0.00
C SER A 126 -15.54 -28.94 -0.36
N ILE A 127 -15.20 -27.74 -0.84
CA ILE A 127 -16.19 -26.74 -1.25
C ILE A 127 -16.81 -27.08 -2.62
N ILE A 128 -16.00 -27.57 -3.56
CA ILE A 128 -16.42 -27.82 -4.94
C ILE A 128 -17.13 -29.17 -5.08
N PHE A 129 -16.60 -30.22 -4.44
CA PHE A 129 -17.04 -31.61 -4.62
C PHE A 129 -17.57 -32.27 -3.33
N GLY A 130 -17.56 -31.56 -2.21
CA GLY A 130 -18.09 -32.09 -0.95
C GLY A 130 -19.60 -32.31 -1.01
N LYS A 131 -20.06 -33.41 -0.43
CA LYS A 131 -21.50 -33.74 -0.31
C LYS A 131 -22.14 -33.09 0.92
N TYR A 132 -21.77 -31.85 1.21
CA TYR A 132 -22.35 -31.09 2.31
C TYR A 132 -23.75 -30.59 1.92
N THR A 133 -24.63 -30.41 2.90
CA THR A 133 -25.97 -29.85 2.66
C THR A 133 -26.11 -28.41 3.14
N GLN A 134 -25.16 -27.94 3.95
CA GLN A 134 -25.08 -26.54 4.39
C GLN A 134 -23.63 -26.09 4.45
N VAL A 135 -23.41 -24.81 4.14
CA VAL A 135 -22.10 -24.18 4.15
C VAL A 135 -22.20 -22.78 4.71
N LYS A 136 -21.21 -22.37 5.50
CA LYS A 136 -21.08 -21.01 6.01
C LYS A 136 -19.62 -20.63 6.22
N PRO A 137 -19.27 -19.33 6.16
CA PRO A 137 -18.00 -18.85 6.69
C PRO A 137 -17.83 -19.31 8.15
N ALA A 138 -16.67 -19.88 8.47
CA ALA A 138 -16.35 -20.19 9.86
C ALA A 138 -15.92 -18.90 10.60
N GLN A 139 -16.16 -18.84 11.90
CA GLN A 139 -15.62 -17.76 12.72
C GLN A 139 -14.10 -17.88 12.73
N LYS A 140 -13.39 -16.77 12.47
CA LYS A 140 -11.93 -16.74 12.57
C LYS A 140 -11.51 -17.19 13.98
N PRO A 141 -10.53 -18.08 14.12
CA PRO A 141 -10.01 -18.41 15.45
C PRO A 141 -9.48 -17.14 16.13
N GLU A 142 -9.85 -16.90 17.39
CA GLU A 142 -9.42 -15.74 18.21
C GLU A 142 -7.89 -15.66 18.43
N ASN A 143 -7.15 -16.70 18.06
CA ASN A 143 -5.70 -16.81 18.21
C ASN A 143 -4.99 -16.86 16.85
N ASP A 144 -5.29 -15.94 15.95
CA ASP A 144 -4.38 -15.60 14.85
C ASP A 144 -3.17 -14.87 15.46
N ASN A 145 -2.29 -15.62 16.11
CA ASN A 145 -0.90 -15.23 16.32
C ASN A 145 -0.27 -15.18 14.92
N THR A 146 -0.60 -14.13 14.18
CA THR A 146 0.17 -13.67 13.05
C THR A 146 1.55 -13.35 13.61
N SER A 147 2.43 -14.34 13.56
CA SER A 147 3.86 -14.13 13.64
C SER A 147 4.16 -13.16 12.50
N THR A 148 4.19 -11.86 12.80
CA THR A 148 4.65 -10.81 11.91
C THR A 148 6.15 -10.97 11.74
N GLN A 149 6.56 -11.95 10.94
CA GLN A 149 7.84 -11.83 10.25
C GLN A 149 7.69 -10.68 9.26
N LYS A 150 8.58 -9.68 9.40
CA LYS A 150 8.67 -8.52 8.51
C LYS A 150 8.66 -8.98 7.04
N GLY A 151 7.67 -8.52 6.26
CA GLY A 151 7.61 -8.76 4.81
C GLY A 151 6.80 -9.97 4.34
N SER A 152 6.06 -10.66 5.22
CA SER A 152 5.19 -11.80 4.87
C SER A 152 3.70 -11.49 5.07
N ILE A 153 2.89 -11.80 4.05
CA ILE A 153 1.43 -11.77 4.04
C ILE A 153 0.94 -13.20 4.27
N CYS A 154 0.36 -13.47 5.44
CA CYS A 154 -0.40 -14.70 5.67
C CYS A 154 -1.89 -14.44 5.40
N VAL A 155 -2.49 -15.23 4.53
CA VAL A 155 -3.92 -15.27 4.29
C VAL A 155 -4.46 -16.59 4.86
N THR A 156 -5.41 -16.47 5.77
CA THR A 156 -6.14 -17.61 6.32
C THR A 156 -7.63 -17.38 6.11
N GLN A 157 -8.27 -18.36 5.49
CA GLN A 157 -9.71 -18.37 5.27
C GLN A 157 -10.27 -19.71 5.72
N SER A 158 -11.46 -19.71 6.32
CA SER A 158 -12.06 -20.93 6.86
C SER A 158 -13.53 -21.06 6.53
N VAL A 159 -13.96 -22.30 6.27
CA VAL A 159 -15.32 -22.66 5.91
C VAL A 159 -15.81 -23.76 6.84
N SER A 160 -17.05 -23.65 7.32
CA SER A 160 -17.73 -24.74 8.02
C SER A 160 -18.74 -25.40 7.08
N LEU A 161 -18.63 -26.72 6.94
CA LEU A 161 -19.44 -27.57 6.06
C LEU A 161 -20.22 -28.57 6.92
N TRP A 162 -21.51 -28.72 6.65
CA TRP A 162 -22.36 -29.70 7.34
C TRP A 162 -22.52 -30.97 6.50
N TYR A 163 -22.05 -32.08 7.04
CA TYR A 163 -22.14 -33.39 6.40
C TYR A 163 -23.24 -34.23 7.08
N PRO A 164 -24.19 -34.79 6.32
CA PRO A 164 -25.13 -35.75 6.87
C PRO A 164 -24.42 -37.09 7.17
N ASN A 165 -24.82 -37.79 8.23
CA ASN A 165 -24.26 -39.11 8.57
C ASN A 165 -24.61 -40.19 7.54
N SER A 166 -25.60 -39.94 6.69
CA SER A 166 -26.02 -40.81 5.59
C SER A 166 -26.26 -39.99 4.33
N GLU A 167 -25.64 -40.39 3.22
CA GLU A 167 -25.91 -39.80 1.91
C GLU A 167 -27.33 -40.13 1.40
N THR A 168 -27.93 -41.22 1.88
CA THR A 168 -29.28 -41.67 1.46
C THR A 168 -30.39 -41.19 2.39
N ASP A 169 -30.04 -40.65 3.57
CA ASP A 169 -30.97 -39.97 4.48
C ASP A 169 -30.32 -38.69 5.03
N PRO A 170 -30.36 -37.59 4.26
CA PRO A 170 -29.76 -36.31 4.64
C PRO A 170 -30.37 -35.67 5.90
N ASN A 171 -31.51 -36.20 6.37
CA ASN A 171 -32.19 -35.75 7.59
C ASN A 171 -31.83 -36.59 8.81
N SER A 172 -31.19 -37.75 8.63
CA SER A 172 -30.45 -38.39 9.72
C SER A 172 -29.37 -37.42 10.18
N GLY A 173 -29.07 -37.38 11.48
CA GLY A 173 -28.17 -36.37 12.07
C GLY A 173 -26.85 -36.22 11.29
N GLY A 174 -26.12 -35.14 11.56
CA GLY A 174 -24.87 -34.86 10.86
C GLY A 174 -23.87 -34.19 11.77
N HIS A 175 -22.76 -33.76 11.18
CA HIS A 175 -21.70 -33.05 11.89
C HIS A 175 -21.16 -31.90 11.06
N TRP A 176 -20.63 -30.90 11.77
CA TRP A 176 -19.88 -29.81 11.15
C TRP A 176 -18.42 -30.19 11.07
N GLU A 177 -17.82 -30.00 9.90
CA GLU A 177 -16.37 -29.97 9.73
C GLU A 177 -15.94 -28.56 9.35
N THR A 178 -14.75 -28.14 9.80
CA THR A 178 -14.19 -26.83 9.46
C THR A 178 -12.88 -27.00 8.75
N ASN A 179 -12.82 -26.49 7.52
CA ASN A 179 -11.66 -26.54 6.66
C ASN A 179 -11.00 -25.16 6.58
N TYR A 180 -9.68 -25.17 6.41
CA TYR A 180 -8.87 -23.98 6.39
C TYR A 180 -8.04 -23.93 5.11
N TYR A 181 -8.14 -22.79 4.42
CA TYR A 181 -7.11 -22.34 3.52
C TYR A 181 -6.12 -21.53 4.35
N THR A 182 -4.83 -21.84 4.27
CA THR A 182 -3.80 -20.98 4.85
C THR A 182 -2.61 -20.95 3.93
N ASN A 183 -2.18 -19.74 3.62
CA ASN A 183 -0.99 -19.54 2.86
C ASN A 183 -0.25 -18.30 3.32
N CYS A 184 1.07 -18.36 3.35
CA CYS A 184 1.92 -17.25 3.71
C CYS A 184 2.85 -16.97 2.55
N TYR A 185 2.78 -15.74 2.04
CA TYR A 185 3.60 -15.26 0.95
C TYR A 185 4.49 -14.14 1.45
N SER A 186 5.80 -14.28 1.33
CA SER A 186 6.73 -13.19 1.58
C SER A 186 7.04 -12.44 0.29
N TYR A 187 7.35 -11.14 0.40
CA TYR A 187 7.91 -10.38 -0.74
C TYR A 187 9.17 -11.05 -1.31
N LEU A 188 9.93 -11.76 -0.46
CA LEU A 188 11.12 -12.54 -0.85
C LEU A 188 10.77 -13.74 -1.74
N ASP A 189 9.59 -14.36 -1.55
CA ASP A 189 9.16 -15.46 -2.41
C ASP A 189 9.01 -14.99 -3.85
N TYR A 190 8.56 -13.75 -4.12
CA TYR A 190 8.34 -13.26 -5.48
C TYR A 190 9.61 -12.76 -6.18
N SER A 191 10.69 -12.54 -5.43
CA SER A 191 12.05 -12.30 -5.95
C SER A 191 12.86 -13.60 -6.12
N ASP A 192 12.30 -14.74 -5.71
CA ASP A 192 12.90 -16.05 -5.92
C ASP A 192 12.68 -16.49 -7.38
N PRO A 193 13.74 -16.91 -8.10
CA PRO A 193 13.63 -17.47 -9.45
C PRO A 193 12.67 -18.68 -9.59
N SER A 194 12.14 -19.25 -8.48
CA SER A 194 11.03 -20.21 -8.52
C SER A 194 9.69 -19.62 -9.02
N TRP A 195 9.54 -18.29 -9.07
CA TRP A 195 8.42 -17.60 -9.73
C TRP A 195 8.69 -17.27 -11.22
N GLU A 196 9.89 -17.56 -11.75
CA GLU A 196 10.24 -17.39 -13.18
C GLU A 196 9.65 -18.48 -14.08
N SER A 197 8.50 -19.03 -13.71
CA SER A 197 7.92 -20.14 -14.45
C SER A 197 7.17 -19.70 -15.71
N GLY A 198 7.17 -18.43 -16.08
CA GLY A 198 6.67 -17.93 -17.37
C GLY A 198 7.42 -16.64 -17.76
N GLY A 199 8.41 -16.77 -18.64
CA GLY A 199 9.05 -15.70 -19.42
C GLY A 199 9.08 -14.28 -18.82
N SER A 200 10.27 -13.85 -18.36
CA SER A 200 10.66 -12.43 -18.23
C SER A 200 9.69 -11.48 -17.49
N GLY A 201 9.66 -11.54 -16.16
CA GLY A 201 9.30 -10.35 -15.35
C GLY A 201 7.80 -10.04 -15.15
N GLY A 202 6.90 -10.98 -15.39
CA GLY A 202 5.46 -10.85 -15.12
C GLY A 202 4.66 -10.18 -16.25
N PHE A 203 3.34 -10.33 -16.20
CA PHE A 203 2.40 -9.89 -17.26
C PHE A 203 1.87 -8.50 -16.99
N ASP A 204 1.71 -7.68 -18.03
CA ASP A 204 1.22 -6.31 -17.89
C ASP A 204 -0.23 -6.27 -17.40
N TYR A 205 -0.46 -5.50 -16.32
CA TYR A 205 -1.78 -5.25 -15.77
C TYR A 205 -2.41 -4.03 -16.43
N GLY A 206 -3.01 -4.26 -17.61
CA GLY A 206 -3.74 -3.25 -18.39
C GLY A 206 -5.25 -3.48 -18.32
N GLY A 207 -5.90 -3.01 -17.27
CA GLY A 207 -7.36 -3.03 -17.15
C GLY A 207 -8.00 -2.20 -18.27
N GLY A 208 -8.74 -2.86 -19.16
CA GLY A 208 -9.46 -2.19 -20.24
C GLY A 208 -10.58 -1.30 -19.71
N GLY A 209 -10.66 -0.09 -20.26
CA GLY A 209 -11.89 0.69 -20.35
C GLY A 209 -12.50 1.18 -19.03
N GLY A 210 -11.86 2.13 -18.37
CA GLY A 210 -12.51 2.87 -17.28
C GLY A 210 -11.56 3.82 -16.57
N SER A 211 -11.58 5.08 -17.02
CA SER A 211 -11.08 6.31 -16.37
C SER A 211 -9.79 6.24 -15.55
N THR A 212 -8.86 7.09 -15.97
CA THR A 212 -7.85 7.75 -15.14
C THR A 212 -8.26 7.89 -13.67
N THR A 213 -7.30 7.61 -12.78
CA THR A 213 -7.25 8.01 -11.36
C THR A 213 -8.47 7.62 -10.54
N ASP A 214 -8.45 6.43 -9.92
CA ASP A 214 -9.20 6.25 -8.67
C ASP A 214 -8.39 6.95 -7.55
N PRO A 215 -8.87 8.08 -7.00
CA PRO A 215 -8.15 8.80 -5.95
C PRO A 215 -8.09 8.03 -4.63
N ASN A 216 -8.81 6.91 -4.50
CA ASN A 216 -8.89 6.10 -3.28
C ASN A 216 -7.95 4.89 -3.26
N ASN A 217 -7.15 4.66 -4.31
CA ASN A 217 -6.05 3.68 -4.26
C ASN A 217 -4.69 4.40 -4.21
N PRO A 218 -4.19 4.77 -3.01
CA PRO A 218 -2.93 5.50 -2.85
C PRO A 218 -1.68 4.71 -3.25
N GLN A 219 -1.79 3.41 -3.56
CA GLN A 219 -0.64 2.54 -3.82
C GLN A 219 0.01 2.71 -5.20
N ASN A 220 -0.66 3.33 -6.17
CA ASN A 220 -0.13 3.49 -7.54
C ASN A 220 0.27 4.94 -7.90
N LEU A 221 0.22 5.87 -6.93
CA LEU A 221 0.61 7.26 -7.17
C LEU A 221 2.14 7.39 -7.15
N THR A 222 2.68 8.06 -8.15
CA THR A 222 4.08 8.54 -8.13
C THR A 222 4.30 9.45 -6.93
N PRO A 223 5.54 9.65 -6.46
CA PRO A 223 5.82 10.59 -5.38
C PRO A 223 5.22 11.99 -5.64
N CYS A 224 5.23 12.45 -6.89
CA CYS A 224 4.60 13.70 -7.30
C CYS A 224 3.09 13.72 -7.06
N GLU A 225 2.39 12.69 -7.53
CA GLU A 225 0.94 12.60 -7.37
C GLU A 225 0.53 12.44 -5.90
N LYS A 226 1.32 11.71 -5.11
CA LYS A 226 1.11 11.58 -3.65
C LYS A 226 1.17 12.93 -2.96
N THR A 227 2.22 13.70 -3.21
CA THR A 227 2.38 15.01 -2.57
C THR A 227 1.36 16.00 -3.07
N LYS A 228 1.05 16.05 -4.37
CA LYS A 228 -0.07 16.87 -4.88
C LYS A 228 -1.40 16.48 -4.24
N SER A 229 -1.69 15.19 -4.12
CA SER A 229 -2.90 14.68 -3.46
C SER A 229 -2.96 15.13 -2.00
N ASN A 230 -1.87 14.94 -1.24
CA ASN A 230 -1.79 15.35 0.17
C ASN A 230 -1.94 16.86 0.34
N LEU A 231 -1.28 17.67 -0.49
CA LEU A 231 -1.38 19.14 -0.45
C LEU A 231 -2.78 19.66 -0.82
N ASN A 232 -3.60 18.86 -1.51
CA ASN A 232 -4.97 19.20 -1.87
C ASN A 232 -6.02 18.75 -0.85
N LYS A 233 -5.62 17.99 0.19
CA LYS A 233 -6.55 17.57 1.24
C LYS A 233 -6.90 18.75 2.16
N PRO A 234 -8.19 19.08 2.38
CA PRO A 234 -8.58 20.28 3.15
C PRO A 234 -8.02 20.31 4.58
N ASN A 235 -8.00 19.17 5.28
CA ASN A 235 -7.44 19.02 6.62
C ASN A 235 -5.92 19.25 6.64
N VAL A 236 -5.20 18.77 5.63
CA VAL A 236 -3.75 18.97 5.49
C VAL A 236 -3.46 20.43 5.15
N GLN A 237 -4.26 21.07 4.30
CA GLN A 237 -4.15 22.51 4.00
C GLN A 237 -4.33 23.37 5.25
N GLN A 238 -5.29 23.02 6.10
CA GLN A 238 -5.48 23.71 7.37
C GLN A 238 -4.24 23.57 8.27
N GLY A 239 -3.75 22.34 8.48
CA GLY A 239 -2.54 22.12 9.27
C GLY A 239 -1.31 22.82 8.69
N ILE A 240 -1.15 22.84 7.36
CA ILE A 240 -0.09 23.58 6.67
C ILE A 240 -0.22 25.09 6.91
N SER A 241 -1.43 25.64 6.95
CA SER A 241 -1.64 27.05 7.30
C SER A 241 -1.18 27.35 8.72
N ASP A 242 -1.52 26.49 9.68
CA ASP A 242 -1.12 26.67 11.08
C ASP A 242 0.41 26.64 11.24
N VAL A 243 1.06 25.69 10.57
CA VAL A 243 2.53 25.57 10.49
C VAL A 243 3.15 26.77 9.74
N LYS A 244 2.51 27.23 8.66
CA LYS A 244 2.56 28.56 8.01
C LYS A 244 2.82 29.69 8.99
N ASP A 245 1.78 29.94 9.77
CA ASP A 245 1.68 31.08 10.66
C ASP A 245 2.69 30.98 11.80
N GLN A 246 2.94 29.77 12.32
CA GLN A 246 3.97 29.55 13.33
C GLN A 246 5.37 29.83 12.79
N ALA A 247 5.72 29.33 11.60
CA ALA A 247 7.00 29.61 10.96
C ALA A 247 7.22 31.12 10.82
N LYS A 248 6.21 31.84 10.32
CA LYS A 248 6.24 33.31 10.20
C LYS A 248 6.37 34.00 11.56
N LYS A 249 5.67 33.53 12.59
CA LYS A 249 5.75 34.09 13.94
C LYS A 249 7.19 34.06 14.46
N THR A 250 7.93 32.99 14.20
CA THR A 250 9.33 32.84 14.62
C THR A 250 10.27 33.92 14.05
N LEU A 251 9.89 34.61 12.95
CA LEU A 251 10.65 35.73 12.39
C LEU A 251 10.68 36.97 13.30
N SER A 252 9.67 37.10 14.17
CA SER A 252 9.47 38.27 15.04
C SER A 252 9.50 37.94 16.54
N ASP A 253 9.33 36.67 16.89
CA ASP A 253 9.34 36.16 18.25
C ASP A 253 10.32 34.99 18.34
N ILE A 254 11.51 35.23 18.88
CA ILE A 254 12.56 34.20 19.05
C ILE A 254 12.15 33.08 20.02
N ASN A 255 11.13 33.31 20.86
CA ASN A 255 10.61 32.30 21.78
C ASN A 255 9.49 31.46 21.13
N ALA A 256 9.03 31.82 19.93
CA ALA A 256 8.13 30.98 19.17
C ALA A 256 8.91 29.75 18.69
N GLY A 257 8.63 28.60 19.31
CA GLY A 257 9.24 27.33 18.94
C GLY A 257 8.58 26.68 17.71
N GLU A 258 8.84 25.39 17.55
CA GLU A 258 8.21 24.57 16.51
C GLU A 258 6.86 24.03 16.97
N ILE A 259 5.94 23.89 16.00
CA ILE A 259 4.73 23.09 16.10
C ILE A 259 4.71 22.11 14.93
N GLY A 260 3.87 21.09 15.05
CA GLY A 260 3.58 20.21 13.94
C GLY A 260 2.19 19.62 14.05
N PHE A 261 1.79 18.91 13.00
CA PHE A 261 0.59 18.10 13.00
C PHE A 261 0.87 16.78 12.31
N LYS A 262 0.16 15.74 12.74
CA LYS A 262 0.12 14.41 12.12
C LYS A 262 -1.23 14.23 11.45
N GLU A 263 -1.21 13.78 10.20
CA GLU A 263 -2.39 13.28 9.50
C GLU A 263 -2.63 11.81 9.90
N LYS A 264 -3.80 11.54 10.49
CA LYS A 264 -4.25 10.18 10.81
C LYS A 264 -4.84 9.48 9.60
N LYS A 265 -4.88 8.14 9.66
CA LYS A 265 -5.48 7.29 8.62
C LYS A 265 -6.98 7.49 8.44
N ASP A 266 -7.67 8.02 9.46
CA ASP A 266 -9.09 8.41 9.38
C ASP A 266 -9.32 9.79 8.73
N GLY A 267 -8.26 10.46 8.26
CA GLY A 267 -8.31 11.78 7.63
C GLY A 267 -8.36 12.95 8.62
N THR A 268 -8.29 12.72 9.93
CA THR A 268 -8.17 13.81 10.91
C THR A 268 -6.72 14.26 11.05
N ILE A 269 -6.50 15.50 11.53
CA ILE A 269 -5.18 15.96 11.96
C ILE A 269 -5.12 16.04 13.48
N VAL A 270 -3.97 15.69 14.06
CA VAL A 270 -3.70 15.90 15.48
C VAL A 270 -2.42 16.68 15.67
N PRO A 271 -2.35 17.60 16.65
CA PRO A 271 -1.12 18.31 16.98
C PRO A 271 -0.01 17.31 17.35
N ALA A 272 1.22 17.66 16.98
CA ALA A 272 2.41 16.95 17.40
C ALA A 272 2.79 17.30 18.85
N ASP A 273 3.57 16.43 19.48
CA ASP A 273 4.08 16.68 20.82
C ASP A 273 5.33 17.58 20.73
N VAL A 274 5.19 18.84 21.16
CA VAL A 274 6.30 19.79 21.20
C VAL A 274 7.07 19.59 22.51
N ASN A 275 8.33 19.17 22.43
CA ASN A 275 9.13 18.88 23.63
C ASN A 275 10.38 19.78 23.78
N ALA A 276 10.72 20.59 22.77
CA ALA A 276 11.71 21.67 22.86
C ALA A 276 11.51 22.72 21.75
N SER A 277 12.24 23.84 21.82
CA SER A 277 12.11 24.96 20.88
C SER A 277 12.39 24.62 19.42
N HIS A 278 13.23 23.60 19.15
CA HIS A 278 13.62 23.13 17.82
C HIS A 278 13.45 21.60 17.70
N LYS A 279 12.41 21.07 18.35
CA LYS A 279 12.13 19.64 18.33
C LYS A 279 10.64 19.38 18.46
N VAL A 280 10.06 18.90 17.38
CA VAL A 280 8.76 18.26 17.36
C VAL A 280 8.94 16.76 17.46
N VAL A 281 8.13 16.09 18.29
CA VAL A 281 8.09 14.63 18.39
C VAL A 281 6.68 14.13 18.12
N PHE A 282 6.61 13.01 17.40
CA PHE A 282 5.38 12.30 17.12
C PHE A 282 5.39 11.02 17.96
N ASN A 283 4.94 11.10 19.22
CA ASN A 283 5.07 9.97 20.17
C ASN A 283 4.30 8.72 19.70
N ASN A 284 3.26 8.90 18.89
CA ASN A 284 2.54 7.81 18.26
C ASN A 284 2.41 8.09 16.75
N VAL A 285 3.05 7.25 15.94
CA VAL A 285 3.00 7.29 14.47
C VAL A 285 2.13 6.17 13.86
N THR A 286 1.64 5.21 14.67
CA THR A 286 1.03 3.96 14.17
C THR A 286 -0.29 4.16 13.43
N ASP A 287 -1.01 5.23 13.75
CA ASP A 287 -2.27 5.61 13.13
C ASP A 287 -2.12 6.74 12.09
N GLY A 288 -0.88 7.10 11.70
CA GLY A 288 -0.61 8.22 10.81
C GLY A 288 -0.20 7.83 9.39
N TYR A 289 -0.56 8.66 8.41
CA TYR A 289 0.02 8.61 7.06
C TYR A 289 1.30 9.46 6.96
N GLY A 290 1.36 10.56 7.67
CA GLY A 290 2.49 11.47 7.64
C GLY A 290 2.27 12.66 8.54
N ALA A 291 3.17 13.63 8.46
CA ALA A 291 3.12 14.81 9.29
C ALA A 291 3.81 16.02 8.65
N TYR A 292 3.61 17.17 9.26
CA TYR A 292 4.38 18.38 9.01
C TYR A 292 4.88 18.99 10.32
N HIS A 293 5.99 19.71 10.26
CA HIS A 293 6.35 20.70 11.28
C HIS A 293 6.89 21.98 10.66
N ASN A 294 7.05 23.03 11.48
CA ASN A 294 7.84 24.18 11.07
C ASN A 294 9.27 24.07 11.58
N HIS A 295 10.19 24.72 10.90
CA HIS A 295 11.46 25.13 11.50
C HIS A 295 11.32 26.57 11.98
N THR A 296 12.11 26.95 12.99
CA THR A 296 12.19 28.33 13.45
C THR A 296 12.99 29.21 12.49
N ALA A 297 12.90 30.53 12.63
CA ALA A 297 13.67 31.50 11.86
C ALA A 297 15.19 31.29 11.95
N THR A 298 15.68 30.74 13.06
CA THR A 298 17.08 30.36 13.24
C THR A 298 17.32 28.89 12.95
N GLY A 299 18.56 28.53 12.61
CA GLY A 299 18.95 27.15 12.35
C GLY A 299 18.94 26.81 10.86
N THR A 300 19.00 25.52 10.54
CA THR A 300 19.03 25.06 9.15
C THR A 300 17.62 24.71 8.69
N HIS A 301 17.14 25.36 7.63
CA HIS A 301 15.80 25.14 7.06
C HIS A 301 15.75 23.93 6.13
N MET A 302 16.21 22.78 6.62
CA MET A 302 16.18 21.50 5.90
C MET A 302 16.09 20.34 6.88
N PHE A 303 15.41 19.26 6.49
CA PHE A 303 15.29 18.04 7.27
C PHE A 303 16.64 17.56 7.81
N SER A 304 16.67 17.28 9.10
CA SER A 304 17.79 16.73 9.84
C SER A 304 17.82 15.19 9.77
N PRO A 305 18.92 14.53 10.15
CA PRO A 305 18.95 13.07 10.22
C PRO A 305 17.84 12.46 11.11
N PRO A 306 17.50 13.02 12.29
CA PRO A 306 16.34 12.59 13.07
C PRO A 306 15.00 12.72 12.34
N ASP A 307 14.79 13.78 11.56
CA ASP A 307 13.54 13.95 10.79
C ASP A 307 13.33 12.80 9.80
N ILE A 308 14.42 12.32 9.21
CA ILE A 308 14.40 11.21 8.25
C ILE A 308 14.23 9.88 9.00
N ALA A 309 15.11 9.60 9.95
CA ALA A 309 15.23 8.27 10.55
C ALA A 309 14.23 7.99 11.68
N ASP A 310 13.87 8.99 12.47
CA ASP A 310 12.93 8.81 13.58
C ASP A 310 11.50 9.08 13.11
N THR A 311 11.30 10.15 12.34
CA THR A 311 9.95 10.60 11.95
C THR A 311 9.46 9.94 10.66
N LEU A 312 10.11 10.18 9.52
CA LEU A 312 9.66 9.62 8.23
C LEU A 312 9.64 8.08 8.27
N PHE A 313 10.70 7.46 8.78
CA PHE A 313 10.75 5.99 8.89
C PHE A 313 9.80 5.44 9.95
N GLY A 314 9.52 6.20 11.02
CA GLY A 314 8.45 5.88 11.96
C GLY A 314 7.10 5.77 11.27
N PHE A 315 6.74 6.77 10.45
CA PHE A 315 5.52 6.72 9.64
C PHE A 315 5.56 5.60 8.60
N ALA A 316 6.69 5.36 7.94
CA ALA A 316 6.83 4.27 6.97
C ALA A 316 6.64 2.90 7.62
N ALA A 317 7.19 2.70 8.82
CA ALA A 317 7.08 1.44 9.56
C ALA A 317 5.67 1.21 10.12
N ALA A 318 4.91 2.28 10.35
CA ALA A 318 3.52 2.25 10.78
C ALA A 318 2.51 1.97 9.66
N GLN A 319 2.94 1.98 8.40
CA GLN A 319 2.05 1.66 7.29
C GLN A 319 1.65 0.19 7.34
N SER A 320 0.37 -0.08 7.12
CA SER A 320 -0.09 -1.46 6.95
C SER A 320 0.43 -2.00 5.62
N ALA A 321 0.39 -3.33 5.42
CA ALA A 321 0.69 -3.91 4.12
C ALA A 321 -0.26 -3.35 3.03
N GLN A 322 -1.48 -2.99 3.40
CA GLN A 322 -2.51 -2.40 2.55
C GLN A 322 -2.23 -0.92 2.21
N ASP A 323 -1.62 -0.17 3.12
CA ASP A 323 -1.23 1.22 2.82
C ASP A 323 0.04 1.23 1.97
N GLY A 324 1.00 0.36 2.29
CA GLY A 324 2.32 0.34 1.68
C GLY A 324 3.22 1.43 2.28
N VAL A 325 4.46 1.05 2.58
CA VAL A 325 5.45 1.91 3.25
C VAL A 325 5.73 3.23 2.52
N GLY A 326 5.54 3.24 1.19
CA GLY A 326 5.74 4.42 0.35
C GLY A 326 4.64 5.48 0.44
N ASN A 327 3.61 5.29 1.27
CA ASN A 327 2.63 6.34 1.57
C ASN A 327 3.10 7.29 2.67
N ALA A 328 4.15 6.91 3.40
CA ALA A 328 4.72 7.77 4.43
C ALA A 328 5.33 9.03 3.82
N TYR A 329 4.98 10.16 4.41
CA TYR A 329 5.52 11.46 4.05
C TYR A 329 5.82 12.29 5.30
N PHE A 330 6.77 13.21 5.15
CA PHE A 330 7.05 14.20 6.18
C PHE A 330 7.36 15.54 5.55
N GLY A 331 6.70 16.59 6.03
CA GLY A 331 6.84 17.94 5.50
C GLY A 331 7.49 18.89 6.49
N MET A 332 8.24 19.85 5.97
CA MET A 332 8.79 20.95 6.77
C MET A 332 8.47 22.27 6.10
N ILE A 333 8.23 23.28 6.93
CA ILE A 333 8.05 24.66 6.49
C ILE A 333 8.91 25.60 7.33
N ALA A 334 9.69 26.46 6.69
CA ALA A 334 10.37 27.57 7.35
C ALA A 334 9.93 28.89 6.72
N ALA A 335 10.17 29.98 7.43
CA ALA A 335 9.94 31.33 6.93
C ALA A 335 11.23 32.14 7.06
N GLU A 336 11.45 33.02 6.10
CA GLU A 336 12.58 33.94 6.06
C GLU A 336 12.15 35.32 5.60
N TRP A 337 12.84 36.35 6.07
CA TRP A 337 12.70 37.69 5.53
C TRP A 337 13.25 37.73 4.09
N CYS A 338 12.42 38.18 3.16
CA CYS A 338 12.80 38.44 1.77
C CYS A 338 12.49 39.90 1.41
N ASN A 339 13.07 40.40 0.32
CA ASN A 339 12.57 41.62 -0.31
C ASN A 339 11.55 41.25 -1.40
N CYS A 340 10.44 40.63 -0.99
CA CYS A 340 9.41 40.12 -1.90
C CYS A 340 7.99 40.45 -1.40
N PRO A 341 7.14 41.09 -2.22
CA PRO A 341 5.76 41.42 -1.82
C PRO A 341 4.90 40.15 -1.71
N PRO A 342 3.78 40.18 -0.96
CA PRO A 342 3.20 41.36 -0.29
C PRO A 342 3.68 41.60 1.16
N ASP A 343 4.21 40.60 1.84
CA ASP A 343 4.51 40.63 3.28
C ASP A 343 5.99 40.53 3.62
N ASN A 344 6.88 40.56 2.62
CA ASN A 344 8.33 40.42 2.79
C ASN A 344 8.75 39.10 3.43
N VAL A 345 7.93 38.05 3.28
CA VAL A 345 8.22 36.71 3.78
C VAL A 345 8.31 35.71 2.63
N GLN A 346 9.41 34.97 2.59
CA GLN A 346 9.55 33.79 1.76
C GLN A 346 9.37 32.54 2.61
N TYR A 347 8.53 31.61 2.14
CA TYR A 347 8.42 30.29 2.76
C TYR A 347 9.32 29.29 2.05
N ILE A 348 10.05 28.51 2.84
CA ILE A 348 10.78 27.34 2.39
C ILE A 348 9.91 26.14 2.72
N HIS A 349 9.50 25.38 1.71
CA HIS A 349 8.56 24.29 1.90
C HIS A 349 9.06 23.04 1.16
N TYR A 350 9.42 22.03 1.95
CA TYR A 350 9.88 20.74 1.44
C TYR A 350 9.04 19.61 1.99
N VAL A 351 8.86 18.58 1.18
CA VAL A 351 8.21 17.32 1.55
C VAL A 351 9.17 16.19 1.20
N ILE A 352 9.29 15.22 2.09
CA ILE A 352 10.02 13.98 1.85
C ILE A 352 9.07 12.80 1.88
N ASN A 353 9.31 11.82 1.00
CA ASN A 353 8.56 10.58 0.94
C ASN A 353 9.52 9.39 1.01
N TYR A 354 9.11 8.33 1.70
CA TYR A 354 9.84 7.08 1.66
C TYR A 354 9.63 6.40 0.32
N ALA A 355 10.73 6.00 -0.32
CA ALA A 355 10.76 5.38 -1.66
C ALA A 355 11.34 3.96 -1.64
N GLY A 356 11.87 3.51 -0.49
CA GLY A 356 12.38 2.16 -0.32
C GLY A 356 11.28 1.13 -0.05
N THR A 357 11.69 -0.12 0.10
CA THR A 357 10.77 -1.22 0.46
C THR A 357 10.63 -1.37 1.97
N GLY A 358 9.62 -2.13 2.43
CA GLY A 358 9.48 -2.45 3.86
C GLY A 358 10.65 -3.27 4.40
N THR A 359 11.26 -4.11 3.56
CA THR A 359 12.45 -4.90 3.91
C THR A 359 13.66 -4.00 4.17
N GLU A 360 13.90 -3.05 3.26
CA GLU A 360 14.99 -2.08 3.40
C GLU A 360 14.81 -1.22 4.65
N LEU A 361 13.57 -0.83 4.97
CA LEU A 361 13.26 -0.05 6.16
C LEU A 361 13.72 -0.74 7.45
N GLY A 362 13.57 -2.07 7.49
CA GLY A 362 14.02 -2.89 8.62
C GLY A 362 15.55 -2.89 8.82
N SER A 363 16.32 -2.48 7.80
CA SER A 363 17.79 -2.36 7.87
C SER A 363 18.27 -0.98 8.36
N TYR A 364 17.40 0.02 8.38
CA TYR A 364 17.73 1.39 8.79
C TYR A 364 17.48 1.63 10.29
N VAL A 365 18.05 0.76 11.12
CA VAL A 365 18.02 0.90 12.58
C VAL A 365 19.36 1.45 13.05
N TYR A 366 19.39 2.74 13.35
CA TYR A 366 20.61 3.43 13.77
C TYR A 366 20.74 3.47 15.29
N THR A 367 21.91 3.11 15.78
CA THR A 367 22.25 3.29 17.20
C THR A 367 22.35 4.77 17.55
N PRO A 368 22.19 5.16 18.84
CA PRO A 368 22.40 6.55 19.27
C PRO A 368 23.76 7.13 18.85
N THR A 369 24.81 6.31 18.86
CA THR A 369 26.15 6.72 18.41
C THR A 369 26.19 7.02 16.90
N GLN A 370 25.56 6.19 16.07
CA GLN A 370 25.44 6.44 14.63
C GLN A 370 24.62 7.71 14.37
N MET A 371 23.50 7.88 15.07
CA MET A 371 22.66 9.07 14.92
C MET A 371 23.42 10.36 15.29
N ASN A 372 24.12 10.36 16.43
CA ASN A 372 24.97 11.49 16.83
C ASN A 372 26.07 11.79 15.80
N LYS A 373 26.63 10.75 15.19
CA LYS A 373 27.60 10.92 14.09
C LYS A 373 26.95 11.55 12.87
N PHE A 374 25.76 11.12 12.46
CA PHE A 374 25.04 11.72 11.33
C PHE A 374 24.69 13.18 11.59
N VAL A 375 24.23 13.52 12.79
CA VAL A 375 23.97 14.92 13.18
C VAL A 375 25.25 15.75 13.12
N THR A 376 26.38 15.21 13.61
CA THR A 376 27.68 15.89 13.53
C THR A 376 28.13 16.08 12.08
N ASP A 377 27.97 15.07 11.24
CA ASP A 377 28.39 15.12 9.83
C ASP A 377 27.46 16.04 9.01
N TYR A 378 26.17 16.10 9.34
CA TYR A 378 25.21 17.09 8.83
C TYR A 378 25.66 18.52 9.16
N GLN A 379 26.05 18.81 10.41
CA GLN A 379 26.55 20.13 10.81
C GLN A 379 27.86 20.50 10.09
N LYS A 380 28.76 19.54 9.87
CA LYS A 380 29.96 19.75 9.05
C LYS A 380 29.61 20.04 7.60
N LEU A 381 28.61 19.37 7.03
CA LEU A 381 28.13 19.67 5.68
C LEU A 381 27.60 21.10 5.60
N VAL A 382 26.79 21.55 6.56
CA VAL A 382 26.33 22.95 6.64
C VAL A 382 27.53 23.90 6.63
N SER A 383 28.50 23.70 7.52
CA SER A 383 29.71 24.54 7.60
C SER A 383 30.55 24.52 6.32
N ASN A 384 30.64 23.37 5.65
CA ASN A 384 31.37 23.25 4.39
C ASN A 384 30.64 23.97 3.27
N LEU A 385 29.31 23.85 3.17
CA LEU A 385 28.50 24.49 2.15
C LEU A 385 28.47 26.01 2.32
N THR A 386 28.44 26.50 3.57
CA THR A 386 28.51 27.94 3.88
C THR A 386 29.91 28.55 3.75
N ASN A 387 30.94 27.74 3.49
CA ASN A 387 32.30 28.22 3.32
C ASN A 387 32.47 28.96 1.97
N LYS A 388 32.38 30.29 2.04
CA LYS A 388 32.52 31.20 0.89
C LYS A 388 33.86 31.10 0.16
N SER A 389 34.96 30.74 0.85
CA SER A 389 36.26 30.59 0.18
C SER A 389 36.35 29.33 -0.67
N LYS A 390 35.54 28.31 -0.36
CA LYS A 390 35.46 27.06 -1.13
C LYS A 390 34.40 27.12 -2.22
N ASN A 391 33.20 27.61 -1.90
CA ASN A 391 32.03 27.49 -2.77
C ASN A 391 31.57 28.80 -3.42
N GLY A 392 32.23 29.92 -3.12
CA GLY A 392 31.78 31.24 -3.53
C GLY A 392 30.38 31.53 -3.00
N SER A 393 29.49 32.02 -3.87
CA SER A 393 28.07 32.28 -3.57
C SER A 393 27.13 31.16 -4.06
N THR A 394 27.66 30.01 -4.49
CA THR A 394 26.85 28.96 -5.13
C THR A 394 25.76 28.41 -4.21
N TYR A 395 26.10 28.16 -2.94
CA TYR A 395 25.21 27.53 -1.95
C TYR A 395 24.71 28.46 -0.86
N ILE A 396 25.09 29.74 -0.90
CA ILE A 396 24.75 30.70 0.15
C ILE A 396 24.01 31.91 -0.40
N LYS A 397 23.17 32.48 0.44
CA LYS A 397 22.56 33.79 0.27
C LYS A 397 23.56 34.88 0.65
N THR A 398 23.20 36.13 0.35
CA THR A 398 23.95 37.30 0.82
C THR A 398 24.02 37.38 2.35
N SER A 399 23.02 36.84 3.07
CA SER A 399 23.01 36.77 4.53
C SER A 399 24.07 35.81 5.10
N GLY A 400 24.60 34.89 4.29
CA GLY A 400 25.51 33.83 4.71
C GLY A 400 24.84 32.48 4.95
N ASP A 401 23.52 32.45 5.03
CA ASP A 401 22.73 31.22 5.17
C ASP A 401 22.68 30.43 3.86
N LEU A 402 22.34 29.14 3.94
CA LEU A 402 22.19 28.31 2.74
C LEU A 402 21.05 28.82 1.86
N ASN A 403 21.31 28.96 0.56
CA ASN A 403 20.28 29.16 -0.45
C ASN A 403 19.57 27.83 -0.78
N GLU A 404 18.55 27.89 -1.63
CA GLU A 404 17.81 26.70 -2.09
C GLU A 404 18.73 25.56 -2.53
N LYS A 405 19.69 25.85 -3.41
CA LYS A 405 20.66 24.85 -3.88
C LYS A 405 21.52 24.30 -2.74
N GLY A 406 21.90 25.14 -1.79
CA GLY A 406 22.65 24.73 -0.60
C GLY A 406 21.86 23.79 0.31
N LEU A 407 20.58 24.09 0.54
CA LEU A 407 19.67 23.27 1.35
C LEU A 407 19.40 21.91 0.67
N GLU A 408 19.12 21.91 -0.63
CA GLU A 408 18.90 20.68 -1.40
C GLU A 408 20.17 19.82 -1.47
N LYS A 409 21.34 20.45 -1.66
CA LYS A 409 22.63 19.74 -1.64
C LYS A 409 22.91 19.12 -0.27
N LEU A 410 22.63 19.86 0.81
CA LEU A 410 22.75 19.36 2.18
C LEU A 410 21.90 18.11 2.39
N PHE A 411 20.64 18.13 1.95
CA PHE A 411 19.75 16.98 2.09
C PHE A 411 20.26 15.75 1.33
N LEU A 412 20.60 15.91 0.05
CA LEU A 412 21.04 14.80 -0.81
C LEU A 412 22.37 14.19 -0.32
N GLU A 413 23.32 15.01 0.15
CA GLU A 413 24.56 14.52 0.77
C GLU A 413 24.31 13.85 2.13
N THR A 414 23.32 14.33 2.90
CA THR A 414 22.91 13.69 4.16
C THR A 414 22.38 12.28 3.90
N LEU A 415 21.56 12.09 2.86
CA LEU A 415 21.11 10.75 2.47
C LEU A 415 22.29 9.83 2.11
N LYS A 416 23.31 10.32 1.41
CA LYS A 416 24.51 9.52 1.10
C LYS A 416 25.24 9.07 2.36
N ILE A 417 25.44 9.99 3.32
CA ILE A 417 26.11 9.69 4.60
C ILE A 417 25.33 8.65 5.42
N MET A 418 24.00 8.69 5.34
CA MET A 418 23.11 7.74 6.02
C MET A 418 22.90 6.42 5.24
N ASN A 419 23.48 6.28 4.05
CA ASN A 419 23.26 5.16 3.13
C ASN A 419 21.79 5.00 2.68
N LEU A 420 21.15 6.13 2.38
CA LEU A 420 19.73 6.26 1.99
C LEU A 420 19.53 6.80 0.57
N SER A 421 20.59 6.82 -0.26
CA SER A 421 20.52 7.27 -1.64
C SER A 421 19.43 6.53 -2.42
N GLY A 422 18.48 7.28 -3.00
CA GLY A 422 17.34 6.72 -3.75
C GLY A 422 16.25 6.08 -2.87
N LYS A 423 16.34 6.21 -1.54
CA LYS A 423 15.36 5.64 -0.59
C LYS A 423 14.42 6.67 0.01
N VAL A 424 14.78 7.95 -0.12
CA VAL A 424 13.94 9.08 0.28
C VAL A 424 13.93 10.08 -0.86
N ASN A 425 12.75 10.46 -1.30
CA ASN A 425 12.57 11.49 -2.33
C ASN A 425 12.43 12.85 -1.65
N LEU A 426 13.06 13.88 -2.22
CA LEU A 426 12.87 15.27 -1.82
C LEU A 426 11.98 15.99 -2.83
N GLN A 427 11.01 16.74 -2.33
CA GLN A 427 10.13 17.57 -3.13
C GLN A 427 10.10 18.99 -2.59
N ARG A 428 10.33 19.96 -3.48
CA ARG A 428 10.15 21.39 -3.20
C ARG A 428 8.76 21.81 -3.60
N VAL A 429 8.10 22.60 -2.76
CA VAL A 429 6.75 23.13 -3.01
C VAL A 429 6.82 24.65 -3.10
N GLU A 430 6.51 25.18 -4.28
CA GLU A 430 6.51 26.62 -4.53
C GLU A 430 5.27 27.32 -3.97
N PRO A 431 5.33 28.65 -3.73
CA PRO A 431 4.17 29.43 -3.25
C PRO A 431 2.92 29.33 -4.15
N ASN A 432 3.11 29.10 -5.45
CA ASN A 432 2.02 28.89 -6.41
C ASN A 432 1.44 27.45 -6.40
N GLY A 433 1.93 26.59 -5.52
CA GLY A 433 1.52 25.19 -5.40
C GLY A 433 2.24 24.24 -6.36
N THR A 434 3.14 24.73 -7.22
CA THR A 434 3.95 23.85 -8.08
C THR A 434 4.89 23.01 -7.24
N VAL A 435 4.86 21.70 -7.45
CA VAL A 435 5.75 20.74 -6.78
C VAL A 435 6.89 20.38 -7.73
N TYR A 436 8.12 20.32 -7.24
CA TYR A 436 9.30 19.87 -7.98
C TYR A 436 9.89 18.65 -7.28
N ASN A 437 10.19 17.59 -8.04
CA ASN A 437 11.08 16.53 -7.57
C ASN A 437 12.53 17.03 -7.64
N VAL A 438 13.28 16.89 -6.55
CA VAL A 438 14.67 17.34 -6.47
C VAL A 438 15.60 16.14 -6.49
N ALA A 439 16.53 16.13 -7.45
CA ALA A 439 17.56 15.10 -7.59
C ALA A 439 18.90 15.72 -7.98
N GLU A 440 19.98 14.92 -7.95
CA GLU A 440 21.28 15.37 -8.47
C GLU A 440 21.37 15.18 -10.00
N ASP A 441 21.96 16.14 -10.68
CA ASP A 441 22.41 15.98 -12.07
C ASP A 441 23.71 15.15 -12.16
N ILE A 442 24.23 14.98 -13.38
CA ILE A 442 25.48 14.26 -13.64
C ILE A 442 26.71 14.86 -12.94
N ASN A 443 26.65 16.12 -12.51
CA ASN A 443 27.72 16.83 -11.82
C ASN A 443 27.52 16.82 -10.29
N GLY A 444 26.49 16.13 -9.80
CA GLY A 444 26.14 16.13 -8.39
C GLY A 444 25.48 17.45 -7.94
N MET A 445 24.96 18.27 -8.85
CA MET A 445 24.25 19.51 -8.50
C MET A 445 22.76 19.25 -8.33
N PRO A 446 22.09 19.82 -7.31
CA PRO A 446 20.65 19.67 -7.18
C PRO A 446 19.90 20.34 -8.33
N VAL A 447 18.93 19.63 -8.90
CA VAL A 447 18.05 20.09 -9.95
C VAL A 447 16.61 19.71 -9.60
N GLY A 448 15.74 20.72 -9.57
CA GLY A 448 14.30 20.53 -9.45
C GLY A 448 13.67 20.28 -10.82
N THR A 449 12.98 19.15 -10.97
CA THR A 449 12.14 18.85 -12.14
C THR A 449 10.67 19.04 -11.74
N PRO A 450 9.91 19.91 -12.43
CA PRO A 450 8.48 20.11 -12.13
C PRO A 450 7.71 18.79 -12.19
N CYS A 451 6.85 18.55 -11.21
CA CYS A 451 5.92 17.44 -11.22
C CYS A 451 4.82 17.68 -12.27
N PRO A 452 4.56 16.71 -13.17
CA PRO A 452 3.58 16.83 -14.26
C PRO A 452 2.16 17.08 -13.78
#